data_AF-A0A945FCR3-F1
#
_entry.id   AF-A0A945FCR3-F1
#
_cell.length_a   1.000
_cell.length_b   1.000
_cell.length_c   1.000
_cell.angle_alpha   90.00
_cell.angle_beta   90.00
_cell.angle_gamma   90.00
#
_symmetry.space_group_name_H-M   'P 1'
#
loop_
_entity.id
_entity.type
_entity.pdbx_description
1 polymer ?
#
loop_
_entity_poly.entity_id
_entity_poly.type
_entity_poly.pdbx_seq_one_letter_code
_entity_poly.pdbx_strand_id
1 'polypeptide(L)'
;MYDLTPEQIERISNFRGYGIPSAKFWFVGMEEGGVPSNEELQIRADKFSRFEDLAKSHENFKSHNMRKSVPTWRIMSAIVGRINGNRDWWDLESTRDYQSRYLGRPGGETFLTEVLPMPKKAISEWPYENLLGTPNEYLETVQDSRLQLLRNDYSESSPKPEYIFCYGKEFWGKHVSVFDGINFESELEGSVQWGIYESSVVIQTKMFGYGWHGFNEEFVNNVCELALSKRSA
;
A
#
# COMPACT_ATOMS: atom_id res chain seq x y z
N MET A 1 -9.05 23.03 12.36
CA MET A 1 -8.89 22.16 13.53
C MET A 1 -9.74 20.93 13.28
N TYR A 2 -9.17 19.74 13.43
CA TYR A 2 -9.95 18.52 13.25
C TYR A 2 -10.77 18.20 14.50
N ASP A 3 -11.99 17.72 14.31
CA ASP A 3 -12.94 17.39 15.38
C ASP A 3 -13.28 15.90 15.30
N LEU A 4 -12.43 15.09 15.95
CA LEU A 4 -12.55 13.65 16.07
C LEU A 4 -12.50 13.26 17.54
N THR A 5 -13.34 12.30 17.92
CA THR A 5 -13.27 11.69 19.25
C THR A 5 -12.05 10.75 19.37
N PRO A 6 -11.56 10.45 20.59
CA PRO A 6 -10.50 9.46 20.78
C PRO A 6 -10.81 8.10 20.16
N GLU A 7 -12.07 7.65 20.23
CA GLU A 7 -12.53 6.40 19.61
C GLU A 7 -12.43 6.44 18.07
N GLN A 8 -12.75 7.57 17.46
CA GLN A 8 -12.60 7.75 16.01
C GLN A 8 -11.13 7.74 15.57
N ILE A 9 -10.25 8.37 16.35
CA ILE A 9 -8.80 8.33 16.11
C ILE A 9 -8.28 6.90 16.21
N GLU A 10 -8.72 6.15 17.23
CA GLU A 10 -8.36 4.74 17.40
C GLU A 10 -8.84 3.89 16.21
N ARG A 11 -10.07 4.10 15.72
CA ARG A 11 -10.59 3.39 14.55
C ARG A 11 -9.78 3.66 13.28
N ILE A 12 -9.40 4.92 13.04
CA ILE A 12 -8.53 5.27 11.90
C ILE A 12 -7.15 4.62 12.07
N SER A 13 -6.57 4.67 13.27
CA SER A 13 -5.26 4.08 13.57
C SER A 13 -5.25 2.54 13.39
N ASN A 14 -6.39 1.90 13.63
CA ASN A 14 -6.60 0.46 13.47
C ASN A 14 -7.02 0.04 12.06
N PHE A 15 -7.28 0.98 11.14
CA PHE A 15 -7.56 0.69 9.74
C PHE A 15 -6.35 -0.01 9.11
N ARG A 16 -6.53 -1.22 8.55
CA ARG A 16 -5.42 -2.05 8.06
C ARG A 16 -5.18 -1.94 6.59
N GLY A 17 -6.14 -1.49 5.81
CA GLY A 17 -6.00 -1.33 4.38
C GLY A 17 -7.16 -1.92 3.60
N TYR A 18 -6.96 -2.02 2.29
CA TYR A 18 -7.98 -2.49 1.34
C TYR A 18 -7.68 -3.90 0.85
N GLY A 19 -8.68 -4.79 0.80
CA GLY A 19 -8.50 -6.21 0.51
C GLY A 19 -8.29 -7.04 1.78
N ILE A 20 -7.56 -8.17 1.69
CA ILE A 20 -7.38 -9.09 2.83
C ILE A 20 -5.92 -9.59 2.96
N PRO A 21 -5.41 -9.86 4.18
CA PRO A 21 -4.02 -10.30 4.39
C PRO A 21 -3.61 -11.59 3.66
N SER A 22 -4.54 -12.49 3.35
CA SER A 22 -4.27 -13.73 2.61
C SER A 22 -4.21 -13.53 1.08
N ALA A 23 -4.23 -12.29 0.60
CA ALA A 23 -4.10 -11.96 -0.81
C ALA A 23 -2.71 -12.35 -1.36
N LYS A 24 -2.67 -12.80 -2.62
CA LYS A 24 -1.44 -13.18 -3.33
C LYS A 24 -0.42 -12.03 -3.41
N PHE A 25 -0.91 -10.80 -3.59
CA PHE A 25 -0.11 -9.59 -3.73
C PHE A 25 -0.36 -8.64 -2.58
N TRP A 26 0.71 -8.28 -1.86
CA TRP A 26 0.70 -7.16 -0.94
C TRP A 26 1.35 -5.94 -1.58
N PHE A 27 0.71 -4.79 -1.41
CA PHE A 27 1.25 -3.49 -1.74
C PHE A 27 1.34 -2.68 -0.46
N VAL A 28 2.58 -2.43 -0.02
CA VAL A 28 2.88 -1.75 1.25
C VAL A 28 3.47 -0.39 0.92
N GLY A 29 2.68 0.66 1.11
CA GLY A 29 3.15 2.03 0.95
C GLY A 29 3.58 2.67 2.26
N MET A 30 3.86 3.97 2.16
CA MET A 30 4.33 4.80 3.26
C MET A 30 3.18 5.24 4.17
N GLU A 31 2.11 5.75 3.57
CA GLU A 31 0.98 6.40 4.21
C GLU A 31 -0.13 6.65 3.17
N GLU A 32 -1.39 6.69 3.62
CA GLU A 32 -2.51 6.87 2.70
C GLU A 32 -2.53 8.29 2.11
N GLY A 33 -2.58 8.38 0.78
CA GLY A 33 -2.68 9.65 0.08
C GLY A 33 -4.06 10.28 0.22
N GLY A 34 -4.11 11.57 0.55
CA GLY A 34 -5.36 12.33 0.59
C GLY A 34 -5.18 13.72 1.19
N VAL A 35 -6.12 14.63 0.96
CA VAL A 35 -6.17 15.92 1.66
C VAL A 35 -7.21 15.78 2.76
N PRO A 36 -6.82 15.37 3.98
CA PRO A 36 -7.79 15.02 5.00
C PRO A 36 -8.66 16.23 5.32
N SER A 37 -9.96 16.11 5.10
CA SER A 37 -10.96 17.01 5.66
C SER A 37 -11.59 16.37 6.90
N ASN A 38 -12.24 17.18 7.75
CA ASN A 38 -13.02 16.64 8.87
C ASN A 38 -14.06 15.61 8.41
N GLU A 39 -14.77 15.91 7.31
CA GLU A 39 -15.76 15.01 6.73
C GLU A 39 -15.12 13.69 6.28
N GLU A 40 -13.95 13.74 5.63
CA GLU A 40 -13.25 12.52 5.17
C GLU A 40 -12.76 11.65 6.32
N LEU A 41 -12.19 12.26 7.37
CA LEU A 41 -11.73 11.51 8.54
C LEU A 41 -12.89 10.89 9.32
N GLN A 42 -14.00 11.60 9.47
CA GLN A 42 -15.21 11.06 10.09
C GLN A 42 -15.79 9.90 9.28
N ILE A 43 -15.86 10.03 7.95
CA ILE A 43 -16.27 8.93 7.06
C ILE A 43 -15.41 7.68 7.30
N ARG A 44 -14.08 7.84 7.34
CA ARG A 44 -13.16 6.73 7.58
C ARG A 44 -13.40 6.10 8.95
N ALA A 45 -13.48 6.91 10.00
CA ALA A 45 -13.67 6.43 11.36
C ALA A 45 -15.02 5.72 11.59
N ASP A 46 -16.08 6.20 10.92
CA ASP A 46 -17.45 5.75 11.21
C ASP A 46 -17.91 4.64 10.26
N LYS A 47 -17.36 4.57 9.04
CA LYS A 47 -17.85 3.66 8.01
C LYS A 47 -16.87 2.56 7.60
N PHE A 48 -15.57 2.75 7.79
CA PHE A 48 -14.61 1.79 7.28
C PHE A 48 -14.48 0.61 8.24
N SER A 49 -14.43 -0.60 7.69
CA SER A 49 -13.99 -1.77 8.43
C SER A 49 -12.46 -1.81 8.55
N ARG A 50 -11.96 -2.63 9.48
CA ARG A 50 -10.52 -2.91 9.67
C ARG A 50 -9.84 -3.28 8.34
N PHE A 51 -10.47 -4.17 7.59
CA PHE A 51 -10.11 -4.54 6.22
C PHE A 51 -11.26 -4.13 5.32
N GLU A 52 -11.03 -3.25 4.35
CA GLU A 52 -12.10 -2.58 3.61
C GLU A 52 -12.09 -2.92 2.12
N ASP A 53 -13.24 -2.80 1.46
CA ASP A 53 -13.33 -2.82 0.02
C ASP A 53 -12.96 -1.45 -0.56
N LEU A 54 -11.94 -1.43 -1.43
CA LEU A 54 -11.45 -0.20 -2.04
C LEU A 54 -12.55 0.56 -2.79
N ALA A 55 -13.35 -0.06 -3.65
CA ALA A 55 -14.35 0.73 -4.38
C ALA A 55 -15.53 1.12 -3.51
N LYS A 56 -16.00 0.20 -2.65
CA LYS A 56 -17.16 0.45 -1.79
C LYS A 56 -16.86 1.59 -0.81
N SER A 57 -15.66 1.62 -0.26
CA SER A 57 -15.24 2.73 0.60
C SER A 57 -15.25 4.05 -0.15
N HIS A 58 -14.78 4.05 -1.40
CA HIS A 58 -14.72 5.23 -2.24
C HIS A 58 -16.10 5.75 -2.71
N GLU A 59 -17.15 4.94 -2.69
CA GLU A 59 -18.55 5.41 -2.87
C GLU A 59 -18.99 6.40 -1.78
N ASN A 60 -18.32 6.40 -0.62
CA ASN A 60 -18.64 7.35 0.45
C ASN A 60 -18.10 8.76 0.19
N PHE A 61 -17.20 8.94 -0.78
CA PHE A 61 -16.64 10.25 -1.11
C PHE A 61 -17.30 10.83 -2.36
N LYS A 62 -17.80 12.07 -2.26
CA LYS A 62 -18.60 12.77 -3.30
C LYS A 62 -17.92 12.90 -4.68
N SER A 63 -16.60 12.71 -4.76
CA SER A 63 -15.78 12.97 -5.96
C SER A 63 -15.14 11.71 -6.56
N HIS A 64 -15.48 10.52 -6.07
CA HIS A 64 -14.76 9.31 -6.45
C HIS A 64 -15.40 8.53 -7.60
N ASN A 65 -14.59 8.25 -8.61
CA ASN A 65 -14.93 7.39 -9.73
C ASN A 65 -13.80 6.37 -9.88
N MET A 66 -14.09 5.10 -9.62
CA MET A 66 -13.10 4.02 -9.70
C MET A 66 -12.53 3.79 -11.11
N ARG A 67 -13.19 4.29 -12.16
CA ARG A 67 -12.64 4.29 -13.53
C ARG A 67 -11.69 5.45 -13.78
N LYS A 68 -11.56 6.44 -12.90
CA LYS A 68 -10.54 7.48 -13.00
C LYS A 68 -9.19 6.84 -12.67
N SER A 69 -8.26 6.85 -13.63
CA SER A 69 -6.92 6.27 -13.42
C SER A 69 -6.22 7.01 -12.28
N VAL A 70 -5.86 6.28 -11.23
CA VAL A 70 -5.00 6.79 -10.15
C VAL A 70 -3.59 6.26 -10.42
N PRO A 71 -2.55 7.11 -10.53
CA PRO A 71 -1.22 6.67 -10.96
C PRO A 71 -0.65 5.48 -10.17
N THR A 72 -0.76 5.52 -8.85
CA THR A 72 -0.30 4.44 -7.96
C THR A 72 -1.06 3.14 -8.21
N TRP A 73 -2.40 3.21 -8.26
CA TRP A 73 -3.26 2.03 -8.51
C TRP A 73 -3.09 1.46 -9.92
N ARG A 74 -2.79 2.31 -10.90
CA ARG A 74 -2.44 1.88 -12.26
C ARG A 74 -1.17 1.02 -12.25
N ILE A 75 -0.12 1.43 -11.54
CA ILE A 75 1.11 0.65 -11.43
C ILE A 75 0.87 -0.67 -10.69
N MET A 76 0.11 -0.66 -9.59
CA MET A 76 -0.28 -1.90 -8.89
C MET A 76 -1.03 -2.87 -9.82
N SER A 77 -2.00 -2.35 -10.57
CA SER A 77 -2.78 -3.13 -11.54
C SER A 77 -1.89 -3.70 -12.67
N ALA A 78 -0.92 -2.91 -13.14
CA ALA A 78 0.04 -3.34 -14.16
C ALA A 78 0.98 -4.44 -13.64
N ILE A 79 1.46 -4.34 -12.40
CA ILE A 79 2.30 -5.38 -11.75
C ILE A 79 1.53 -6.69 -11.66
N VAL A 80 0.29 -6.66 -11.16
CA VAL A 80 -0.55 -7.87 -11.06
C VAL A 80 -0.78 -8.47 -12.44
N GLY A 81 -1.18 -7.64 -13.42
CA GLY A 81 -1.40 -8.08 -14.78
C GLY A 81 -0.16 -8.73 -15.39
N ARG A 82 1.02 -8.14 -15.17
CA ARG A 82 2.28 -8.63 -15.72
C ARG A 82 2.71 -9.96 -15.10
N ILE A 83 2.57 -10.11 -13.78
CA ILE A 83 2.92 -11.35 -13.07
C ILE A 83 1.93 -12.47 -13.40
N ASN A 84 0.65 -12.16 -13.60
CA ASN A 84 -0.36 -13.13 -14.02
C ASN A 84 -0.33 -13.45 -15.53
N GLY A 85 0.59 -12.86 -16.30
CA GLY A 85 0.79 -13.17 -17.72
C GLY A 85 -0.22 -12.53 -18.69
N ASN A 86 -0.91 -11.46 -18.27
CA ASN A 86 -1.80 -10.70 -19.14
C ASN A 86 -0.98 -9.99 -20.23
N ARG A 87 -1.38 -10.10 -21.50
CA ARG A 87 -0.64 -9.50 -22.63
C ARG A 87 -0.70 -7.97 -22.62
N ASP A 88 -1.84 -7.41 -22.24
CA ASP A 88 -2.10 -5.97 -22.28
C ASP A 88 -1.88 -5.31 -20.89
N TRP A 89 -0.99 -5.87 -20.08
CA TRP A 89 -0.78 -5.46 -18.68
C TRP A 89 -0.38 -3.98 -18.51
N TRP A 90 0.23 -3.35 -19.52
CA TRP A 90 0.61 -1.94 -19.49
C TRP A 90 -0.45 -0.99 -20.06
N ASP A 91 -1.43 -1.53 -20.78
CA ASP A 91 -2.48 -0.75 -21.42
C ASP A 91 -3.33 0.02 -20.40
N LEU A 92 -3.71 1.24 -20.77
CA LEU A 92 -4.45 2.13 -19.89
C LEU A 92 -5.85 1.60 -19.58
N GLU A 93 -6.56 1.03 -20.56
CA GLU A 93 -7.90 0.52 -20.32
C GLU A 93 -7.87 -0.78 -19.51
N SER A 94 -6.91 -1.66 -19.80
CA SER A 94 -6.70 -2.90 -19.05
C SER A 94 -6.39 -2.63 -17.57
N THR A 95 -5.49 -1.69 -17.29
CA THR A 95 -5.18 -1.29 -15.91
C THR A 95 -6.35 -0.59 -15.21
N ARG A 96 -7.15 0.21 -15.94
CA ARG A 96 -8.36 0.86 -15.39
C ARG A 96 -9.48 -0.15 -15.10
N ASP A 97 -9.67 -1.14 -15.97
CA ASP A 97 -10.65 -2.20 -15.74
C ASP A 97 -10.29 -2.97 -14.46
N TYR A 98 -9.02 -3.38 -14.35
CA TYR A 98 -8.53 -4.07 -13.15
C TYR A 98 -8.67 -3.21 -11.88
N GLN A 99 -8.24 -1.95 -11.92
CA GLN A 99 -8.40 -1.01 -10.82
C GLN A 99 -9.87 -0.92 -10.36
N SER A 100 -10.79 -0.82 -11.31
CA SER A 100 -12.21 -0.63 -10.98
C SER A 100 -12.90 -1.89 -10.47
N ARG A 101 -12.43 -3.09 -10.86
CA ARG A 101 -13.12 -4.35 -10.59
C ARG A 101 -12.46 -5.23 -9.53
N TYR A 102 -11.13 -5.24 -9.44
CA TYR A 102 -10.39 -6.26 -8.70
C TYR A 102 -9.42 -5.71 -7.65
N LEU A 103 -8.90 -4.50 -7.82
CA LEU A 103 -7.94 -3.92 -6.89
C LEU A 103 -8.59 -3.67 -5.51
N GLY A 104 -7.95 -4.17 -4.45
CA GLY A 104 -8.36 -3.96 -3.05
C GLY A 104 -9.75 -4.50 -2.71
N ARG A 105 -10.18 -5.58 -3.38
CA ARG A 105 -11.48 -6.23 -3.12
C ARG A 105 -11.37 -7.29 -2.03
N PRO A 106 -12.40 -7.45 -1.17
CA PRO A 106 -12.52 -8.62 -0.32
C PRO A 106 -12.54 -9.90 -1.17
N GLY A 107 -11.72 -10.89 -0.82
CA GLY A 107 -11.57 -12.11 -1.61
C GLY A 107 -10.85 -11.95 -2.95
N GLY A 108 -10.34 -10.74 -3.26
CA GLY A 108 -9.47 -10.49 -4.40
C GLY A 108 -8.03 -10.93 -4.15
N GLU A 109 -7.17 -10.72 -5.14
CA GLU A 109 -5.76 -11.13 -5.08
C GLU A 109 -4.82 -10.05 -4.54
N THR A 110 -5.34 -8.88 -4.13
CA THR A 110 -4.53 -7.74 -3.69
C THR A 110 -4.90 -7.27 -2.28
N PHE A 111 -3.88 -6.94 -1.49
CA PHE A 111 -3.97 -6.23 -0.23
C PHE A 111 -3.15 -4.96 -0.29
N LEU A 112 -3.78 -3.81 -0.08
CA LEU A 112 -3.14 -2.50 -0.11
C LEU A 112 -3.10 -1.97 1.31
N THR A 113 -1.89 -1.73 1.83
CA THR A 113 -1.68 -1.28 3.19
C THR A 113 -0.54 -0.28 3.26
N GLU A 114 -0.38 0.35 4.41
CA GLU A 114 0.56 1.45 4.63
C GLU A 114 1.25 1.26 5.98
N VAL A 115 2.53 1.63 6.06
CA VAL A 115 3.29 1.56 7.34
C VAL A 115 2.94 2.69 8.31
N LEU A 116 2.18 3.70 7.87
CA LEU A 116 1.58 4.72 8.72
C LEU A 116 0.06 4.81 8.42
N PRO A 117 -0.80 4.87 9.45
CA PRO A 117 -2.25 4.78 9.25
C PRO A 117 -2.95 6.11 8.92
N MET A 118 -2.36 7.26 9.24
CA MET A 118 -3.05 8.55 9.11
C MET A 118 -2.93 9.12 7.70
N PRO A 119 -4.02 9.43 6.99
CA PRO A 119 -3.91 9.91 5.62
C PRO A 119 -3.24 11.28 5.55
N LYS A 120 -2.35 11.52 4.60
CA LYS A 120 -1.82 12.87 4.35
C LYS A 120 -1.43 13.09 2.90
N LYS A 121 -1.35 14.35 2.51
CA LYS A 121 -1.13 14.72 1.11
C LYS A 121 0.33 14.56 0.70
N ALA A 122 1.24 14.89 1.61
CA ALA A 122 2.68 14.85 1.37
C ALA A 122 3.44 14.56 2.67
N ILE A 123 4.64 14.01 2.54
CA ILE A 123 5.52 13.69 3.67
C ILE A 123 5.79 14.92 4.55
N SER A 124 5.92 16.10 3.93
CA SER A 124 6.20 17.37 4.59
C SER A 124 4.99 18.03 5.26
N GLU A 125 3.77 17.55 5.03
CA GLU A 125 2.56 18.11 5.63
C GLU A 125 2.19 17.35 6.90
N TRP A 126 1.86 18.07 7.97
CA TRP A 126 1.37 17.49 9.21
C TRP A 126 0.16 18.24 9.75
N PRO A 127 -1.06 17.85 9.34
CA PRO A 127 -2.26 18.60 9.69
C PRO A 127 -2.81 18.20 11.07
N TYR A 128 -2.20 17.24 11.76
CA TYR A 128 -2.74 16.59 12.96
C TYR A 128 -2.20 17.12 14.29
N GLU A 129 -1.55 18.29 14.32
CA GLU A 129 -0.96 18.85 15.54
C GLU A 129 -1.92 18.88 16.73
N ASN A 130 -3.18 19.23 16.49
CA ASN A 130 -4.19 19.33 17.54
C ASN A 130 -4.76 17.99 18.02
N LEU A 131 -4.49 16.89 17.30
CA LEU A 131 -5.02 15.55 17.61
C LEU A 131 -3.93 14.59 18.09
N LEU A 132 -2.74 14.66 17.48
CA LEU A 132 -1.69 13.65 17.59
C LEU A 132 -0.33 14.25 17.99
N GLY A 133 -0.29 15.54 18.33
CA GLY A 133 0.94 16.24 18.67
C GLY A 133 1.85 16.45 17.46
N THR A 134 3.15 16.50 17.69
CA THR A 134 4.16 16.68 16.64
C THR A 134 4.34 15.42 15.79
N PRO A 135 4.89 15.53 14.56
CA PRO A 135 5.20 14.35 13.75
C PRO A 135 6.08 13.31 14.45
N ASN A 136 7.04 13.76 15.28
CA ASN A 136 7.94 12.87 15.99
C ASN A 136 7.20 12.07 17.08
N GLU A 137 6.36 12.73 17.88
CA GLU A 137 5.54 12.08 18.92
C GLU A 137 4.58 11.05 18.29
N TYR A 138 3.96 11.40 17.15
CA TYR A 138 3.13 10.47 16.40
C TYR A 138 3.91 9.25 15.91
N LEU A 139 5.09 9.46 15.31
CA LEU A 139 5.92 8.35 14.83
C LEU A 139 6.33 7.44 15.99
N GLU A 140 6.81 7.98 17.10
CA GLU A 140 7.19 7.20 18.28
C GLU A 140 6.02 6.37 18.84
N THR A 141 4.81 6.92 18.82
CA THR A 141 3.64 6.27 19.43
C THR A 141 2.94 5.27 18.50
N VAL A 142 2.80 5.63 17.22
CA VAL A 142 1.95 4.90 16.27
C VAL A 142 2.74 3.90 15.44
N GLN A 143 4.02 4.19 15.16
CA GLN A 143 4.81 3.35 14.26
C GLN A 143 4.96 1.93 14.79
N ASP A 144 5.41 1.74 16.02
CA ASP A 144 5.68 0.38 16.54
C ASP A 144 4.40 -0.46 16.61
N SER A 145 3.32 0.15 17.10
CA SER A 145 1.99 -0.47 17.11
C SER A 145 1.55 -0.87 15.70
N ARG A 146 1.75 0.02 14.71
CA ARG A 146 1.39 -0.23 13.32
C ARG A 146 2.23 -1.33 12.67
N LEU A 147 3.55 -1.33 12.92
CA LEU A 147 4.45 -2.37 12.40
C LEU A 147 4.11 -3.73 13.02
N GLN A 148 3.81 -3.78 14.33
CA GLN A 148 3.37 -5.01 14.99
C GLN A 148 2.06 -5.53 14.41
N LEU A 149 1.11 -4.62 14.18
CA LEU A 149 -0.12 -4.91 13.50
C LEU A 149 0.14 -5.56 12.13
N LEU A 150 1.03 -5.01 11.29
CA LEU A 150 1.38 -5.57 9.97
C LEU A 150 2.04 -6.96 10.06
N ARG A 151 2.93 -7.16 11.04
CA ARG A 151 3.51 -8.47 11.33
C ARG A 151 2.46 -9.50 11.70
N ASN A 152 1.47 -9.12 12.52
CA ASN A 152 0.37 -10.01 12.88
C ASN A 152 -0.50 -10.36 11.67
N ASP A 153 -0.85 -9.39 10.83
CA ASP A 153 -1.62 -9.66 9.60
C ASP A 153 -0.87 -10.64 8.69
N TYR A 154 0.47 -10.51 8.57
CA TYR A 154 1.27 -11.44 7.80
C TYR A 154 1.29 -12.82 8.47
N SER A 155 1.57 -12.89 9.77
CA SER A 155 1.65 -14.13 10.54
C SER A 155 0.34 -14.94 10.50
N GLU A 156 -0.80 -14.27 10.63
CA GLU A 156 -2.13 -14.86 10.61
C GLU A 156 -2.65 -15.17 9.20
N SER A 157 -2.02 -14.61 8.15
CA SER A 157 -2.42 -14.88 6.77
C SER A 157 -2.20 -16.35 6.39
N SER A 158 -3.22 -16.94 5.76
CA SER A 158 -3.17 -18.27 5.16
C SER A 158 -4.05 -18.30 3.91
N PRO A 159 -3.48 -18.49 2.70
CA PRO A 159 -2.04 -18.62 2.41
C PRO A 159 -1.25 -17.32 2.71
N LYS A 160 0.07 -17.44 2.81
CA LYS A 160 0.98 -16.29 2.81
C LYS A 160 0.92 -15.57 1.45
N PRO A 161 1.11 -14.23 1.40
CA PRO A 161 1.27 -13.55 0.12
C PRO A 161 2.49 -14.10 -0.62
N GLU A 162 2.38 -14.23 -1.94
CA GLU A 162 3.51 -14.68 -2.77
C GLU A 162 4.47 -13.52 -3.05
N TYR A 163 3.92 -12.32 -3.24
CA TYR A 163 4.65 -11.12 -3.60
C TYR A 163 4.28 -9.96 -2.69
N ILE A 164 5.29 -9.28 -2.16
CA ILE A 164 5.13 -8.08 -1.34
C ILE A 164 5.92 -6.95 -2.00
N PHE A 165 5.22 -5.91 -2.44
CA PHE A 165 5.81 -4.72 -3.04
C PHE A 165 5.73 -3.56 -2.07
N CYS A 166 6.88 -3.21 -1.50
CA CYS A 166 7.07 -2.05 -0.65
C CYS A 166 7.52 -0.85 -1.51
N TYR A 167 6.78 0.25 -1.53
CA TYR A 167 7.09 1.40 -2.38
C TYR A 167 7.27 2.70 -1.61
N GLY A 168 8.25 3.50 -2.04
CA GLY A 168 8.65 4.74 -1.37
C GLY A 168 10.02 4.60 -0.72
N LYS A 169 11.06 5.11 -1.41
CA LYS A 169 12.47 4.88 -1.05
C LYS A 169 12.84 5.41 0.34
N GLU A 170 12.25 6.51 0.75
CA GLU A 170 12.47 7.12 2.07
C GLU A 170 11.96 6.25 3.24
N PHE A 171 11.12 5.24 2.95
CA PHE A 171 10.51 4.37 3.95
C PHE A 171 11.04 2.93 3.90
N TRP A 172 12.03 2.63 3.07
CA TRP A 172 12.65 1.31 2.98
C TRP A 172 13.04 0.75 4.36
N GLY A 173 13.68 1.55 5.23
CA GLY A 173 14.00 1.11 6.59
C GLY A 173 12.78 0.72 7.44
N LYS A 174 11.64 1.40 7.28
CA LYS A 174 10.39 1.04 7.97
C LYS A 174 9.77 -0.23 7.38
N HIS A 175 9.83 -0.39 6.06
CA HIS A 175 9.40 -1.62 5.40
C HIS A 175 10.22 -2.84 5.85
N VAL A 176 11.56 -2.71 5.95
CA VAL A 176 12.44 -3.75 6.51
C VAL A 176 12.03 -4.10 7.93
N SER A 177 11.61 -3.11 8.72
CA SER A 177 11.19 -3.36 10.10
C SER A 177 9.95 -4.27 10.16
N VAL A 178 9.03 -4.22 9.18
CA VAL A 178 7.89 -5.15 9.13
C VAL A 178 8.36 -6.59 8.87
N PHE A 179 9.33 -6.76 7.97
CA PHE A 179 9.81 -8.06 7.52
C PHE A 179 11.25 -8.27 7.98
N ASP A 180 11.39 -8.57 9.28
CA ASP A 180 12.69 -8.72 9.92
C ASP A 180 13.48 -9.92 9.38
N GLY A 181 14.82 -9.85 9.47
CA GLY A 181 15.67 -10.97 9.07
C GLY A 181 15.87 -11.17 7.56
N ILE A 182 15.31 -10.30 6.70
CA ILE A 182 15.65 -10.30 5.28
C ILE A 182 17.04 -9.69 5.06
N ASN A 183 17.91 -10.42 4.37
CA ASN A 183 19.12 -9.85 3.77
C ASN A 183 18.77 -9.28 2.39
N PHE A 184 18.56 -7.97 2.31
CA PHE A 184 18.18 -7.32 1.05
C PHE A 184 19.36 -7.19 0.09
N GLU A 185 19.17 -7.70 -1.13
CA GLU A 185 20.08 -7.52 -2.25
C GLU A 185 19.62 -6.34 -3.12
N SER A 186 20.57 -5.52 -3.59
CA SER A 186 20.26 -4.38 -4.44
C SER A 186 20.33 -4.77 -5.92
N GLU A 187 19.31 -4.36 -6.67
CA GLU A 187 19.15 -4.66 -8.10
C GLU A 187 18.76 -3.38 -8.86
N LEU A 188 18.80 -3.45 -10.20
CA LEU A 188 18.43 -2.33 -11.08
C LEU A 188 19.14 -1.02 -10.68
N GLU A 189 20.47 -1.09 -10.58
CA GLU A 189 21.32 0.06 -10.19
C GLU A 189 20.97 0.67 -8.82
N GLY A 190 20.48 -0.15 -7.88
CA GLY A 190 20.09 0.30 -6.53
C GLY A 190 18.77 1.08 -6.49
N SER A 191 17.99 1.01 -7.56
CA SER A 191 16.61 1.51 -7.58
C SER A 191 15.61 0.53 -6.98
N VAL A 192 16.01 -0.74 -6.84
CA VAL A 192 15.23 -1.81 -6.22
C VAL A 192 16.09 -2.60 -5.23
N GLN A 193 15.46 -3.05 -4.14
CA GLN A 193 16.01 -4.10 -3.29
C GLN A 193 15.05 -5.26 -3.23
N TRP A 194 15.57 -6.47 -3.04
CA TRP A 194 14.73 -7.65 -2.87
C TRP A 194 15.29 -8.62 -1.84
N GLY A 195 14.42 -9.50 -1.35
CA GLY A 195 14.80 -10.66 -0.55
C GLY A 195 13.61 -11.58 -0.34
N ILE A 196 13.84 -12.67 0.40
CA ILE A 196 12.79 -13.64 0.74
C ILE A 196 12.47 -13.51 2.23
N TYR A 197 11.18 -13.40 2.54
CA TYR A 197 10.65 -13.49 3.90
C TYR A 197 9.73 -14.70 3.99
N GLU A 198 10.13 -15.71 4.77
CA GLU A 198 9.51 -17.03 4.77
C GLU A 198 9.34 -17.60 3.35
N SER A 199 8.13 -17.52 2.78
CA SER A 199 7.82 -17.97 1.41
C SER A 199 7.51 -16.83 0.43
N SER A 200 7.58 -15.58 0.88
CA SER A 200 7.20 -14.39 0.12
C SER A 200 8.40 -13.72 -0.51
N VAL A 201 8.28 -13.33 -1.78
CA VAL A 201 9.26 -12.44 -2.42
C VAL A 201 8.94 -11.00 -2.02
N VAL A 202 9.87 -10.34 -1.34
CA VAL A 202 9.73 -8.94 -0.91
C VAL A 202 10.56 -8.06 -1.83
N ILE A 203 9.91 -7.09 -2.47
CA ILE A 203 10.52 -6.10 -3.36
C ILE A 203 10.35 -4.72 -2.74
N GLN A 204 11.44 -3.99 -2.55
CA GLN A 204 11.43 -2.56 -2.22
C GLN A 204 11.76 -1.74 -3.45
N THR A 205 10.95 -0.72 -3.75
CA THR A 205 11.14 0.13 -4.93
C THR A 205 10.81 1.59 -4.63
N LYS A 206 11.06 2.47 -5.59
CA LYS A 206 10.69 3.90 -5.50
C LYS A 206 9.15 4.07 -5.50
N MET A 207 8.68 5.29 -5.28
CA MET A 207 7.23 5.57 -5.22
C MET A 207 6.53 5.20 -6.53
N PHE A 208 5.38 4.52 -6.42
CA PHE A 208 4.52 4.24 -7.57
C PHE A 208 3.86 5.53 -8.08
N GLY A 209 4.38 6.06 -9.20
CA GLY A 209 3.82 7.23 -9.84
C GLY A 209 4.28 7.39 -11.28
N TYR A 210 3.33 7.56 -12.20
CA TYR A 210 3.62 8.01 -13.56
C TYR A 210 4.14 9.46 -13.52
N GLY A 211 5.32 9.69 -14.08
CA GLY A 211 5.94 11.03 -14.16
C GLY A 211 7.04 11.29 -13.12
N TRP A 212 7.16 10.46 -12.07
CA TRP A 212 8.41 10.36 -11.33
C TRP A 212 9.43 9.66 -12.22
N HIS A 213 10.64 10.22 -12.34
CA HIS A 213 11.64 9.73 -13.27
C HIS A 213 11.87 8.20 -13.12
N GLY A 214 11.48 7.47 -14.18
CA GLY A 214 11.80 6.06 -14.37
C GLY A 214 10.79 5.00 -13.90
N PHE A 215 9.52 5.31 -13.59
CA PHE A 215 8.46 4.27 -13.52
C PHE A 215 7.76 4.14 -14.87
N ASN A 216 8.50 3.60 -15.86
CA ASN A 216 8.01 3.32 -17.22
C ASN A 216 7.74 1.81 -17.40
N GLU A 217 7.32 1.42 -18.60
CA GLU A 217 6.97 0.03 -18.93
C GLU A 217 8.13 -0.91 -18.66
N GLU A 218 9.31 -0.56 -19.18
CA GLU A 218 10.53 -1.34 -19.05
C GLU A 218 10.91 -1.55 -17.58
N PHE A 219 10.85 -0.51 -16.76
CA PHE A 219 11.15 -0.61 -15.34
C PHE A 219 10.16 -1.55 -14.62
N VAL A 220 8.86 -1.40 -14.86
CA VAL A 220 7.85 -2.28 -14.24
C VAL A 220 8.00 -3.72 -14.71
N ASN A 221 8.30 -3.93 -16.00
CA ASN A 221 8.61 -5.24 -16.54
C ASN A 221 9.82 -5.87 -15.83
N ASN A 222 10.91 -5.11 -15.66
CA ASN A 222 12.12 -5.60 -14.99
C ASN A 222 11.88 -5.93 -13.51
N VAL A 223 11.07 -5.13 -12.81
CA VAL A 223 10.63 -5.42 -11.44
C VAL A 223 9.82 -6.73 -11.37
N CYS A 224 8.91 -6.95 -12.33
CA CYS A 224 8.10 -8.16 -12.38
C CYS A 224 8.94 -9.40 -12.73
N GLU A 225 9.88 -9.29 -13.68
CA GLU A 225 10.81 -10.36 -14.02
C GLU A 225 11.71 -10.74 -12.85
N LEU A 226 12.21 -9.74 -12.11
CA LEU A 226 12.93 -9.98 -10.86
C LEU A 226 12.04 -10.78 -9.90
N ALA A 227 10.82 -10.31 -9.60
CA ALA A 227 9.92 -11.00 -8.69
C ALA A 227 9.62 -12.46 -9.11
N LEU A 228 9.34 -12.69 -10.40
CA LEU A 228 9.08 -14.01 -10.97
C LEU A 228 10.28 -14.95 -10.86
N SER A 229 11.48 -14.44 -11.19
CA SER A 229 12.73 -15.22 -11.13
C SER A 229 13.05 -15.71 -9.71
N LYS A 230 12.75 -14.89 -8.70
CA LYS A 230 13.06 -15.20 -7.29
C LYS A 230 12.01 -16.07 -6.62
N ARG A 231 10.78 -16.09 -7.14
CA ARG A 231 9.75 -17.02 -6.65
C ARG A 231 10.04 -18.47 -7.02
N SER A 232 10.76 -18.67 -8.11
CA SER A 232 11.10 -19.98 -8.68
C SER A 232 12.41 -20.57 -8.15
N ALA A 233 13.11 -19.83 -7.28
CA ALA A 233 14.38 -20.21 -6.64
C ALA A 233 14.12 -20.86 -5.27
#